data_AF-A0A0H5Q0G6-F1
#
_entry.id   AF-A0A0H5Q0G6-F1
#
_cell.length_a   1.000
_cell.length_b   1.000
_cell.length_c   1.000
_cell.angle_alpha   90.00
_cell.angle_beta   90.00
_cell.angle_gamma   90.00
#
_symmetry.space_group_name_H-M   'P 1'
#
loop_
_entity.id
_entity.type
_entity.pdbx_description
1 polymer ?
#
loop_
_entity_poly.entity_id
_entity_poly.type
_entity_poly.pdbx_seq_one_letter_code
_entity_poly.pdbx_strand_id
1 'polypeptide(L)'
;MPTINEVLERVNRARPDAIDDKTKAAWLIELDGKLFRDVILRHRLTSGRELRGPIGVCPNCEATDGLKWDSVADSNACPACGWTDLPEVPKLFPEDGDKPLLVAAPDDILYDLYLMAQADFYNREADNYNNSALAYNTALDEWKKEYHRSHAPIGAGYYTNVF
;
A
#
# COMPACT_ATOMS: atom_id res chain seq x y z
N MET A 1 5.23 -8.62 -3.54
CA MET A 1 4.51 -7.98 -2.43
C MET A 1 4.53 -8.97 -1.30
N PRO A 2 5.06 -8.63 -0.12
CA PRO A 2 5.05 -9.56 1.00
C PRO A 2 3.63 -9.67 1.59
N THR A 3 3.37 -10.73 2.33
CA THR A 3 2.16 -10.86 3.14
C THR A 3 2.40 -10.39 4.57
N ILE A 4 1.34 -10.24 5.38
CA ILE A 4 1.48 -9.93 6.81
C ILE A 4 2.28 -11.04 7.49
N ASN A 5 1.98 -12.30 7.21
CA ASN A 5 2.69 -13.44 7.79
C ASN A 5 4.19 -13.41 7.46
N GLU A 6 4.57 -13.09 6.22
CA GLU A 6 5.98 -13.00 5.82
C GLU A 6 6.72 -11.84 6.52
N VAL A 7 6.09 -10.68 6.69
CA VAL A 7 6.66 -9.56 7.46
C VAL A 7 6.86 -9.97 8.93
N LEU A 8 5.84 -10.56 9.55
CA LEU A 8 5.91 -11.00 10.94
C LEU A 8 7.02 -12.04 11.15
N GLU A 9 7.14 -13.02 10.26
CA GLU A 9 8.21 -14.01 10.33
C GLU A 9 9.61 -13.37 10.24
N ARG A 10 9.80 -12.41 9.33
CA ARG A 10 11.07 -11.69 9.18
C ARG A 10 11.44 -10.93 10.44
N VAL A 11 10.50 -10.16 10.99
CA VAL A 11 10.72 -9.34 12.19
C VAL A 11 10.91 -10.22 13.42
N ASN A 12 10.07 -11.22 13.64
CA ASN A 12 10.18 -12.13 14.78
C ASN A 12 11.50 -12.92 14.76
N ARG A 13 12.02 -13.25 13.57
CA ARG A 13 13.34 -13.88 13.41
C ARG A 13 14.49 -12.92 13.71
N ALA A 14 14.40 -11.68 13.24
CA ALA A 14 15.44 -10.67 13.43
C ALA A 14 15.50 -10.18 14.88
N ARG A 15 14.34 -10.02 15.53
CA ARG A 15 14.20 -9.54 16.90
C ARG A 15 13.03 -10.23 17.59
N PRO A 16 13.28 -11.32 18.33
CA PRO A 16 12.27 -11.92 19.19
C PRO A 16 11.83 -10.93 20.27
N ASP A 17 10.52 -10.76 20.45
CA ASP A 17 9.93 -9.89 21.48
C ASP A 17 8.67 -10.55 22.09
N ALA A 18 8.07 -9.87 23.07
CA ALA A 18 6.87 -10.36 23.77
C ALA A 18 5.54 -9.84 23.18
N ILE A 19 5.60 -9.07 22.09
CA ILE A 19 4.42 -8.48 21.45
C ILE A 19 3.78 -9.56 20.59
N ASP A 20 2.47 -9.76 20.75
CA ASP A 20 1.75 -10.77 20.00
C ASP A 20 1.59 -10.39 18.51
N ASP A 21 1.52 -11.41 17.67
CA ASP A 21 1.41 -11.25 16.21
C ASP A 21 0.14 -10.48 15.80
N LYS A 22 -0.95 -10.57 16.57
CA LYS A 22 -2.19 -9.85 16.25
C LYS A 22 -2.02 -8.34 16.46
N THR A 23 -1.30 -7.93 17.50
CA THR A 23 -0.94 -6.52 17.72
C THR A 23 -0.05 -6.00 16.58
N LYS A 24 0.98 -6.74 16.18
CA LYS A 24 1.85 -6.35 15.06
C LYS A 24 1.10 -6.30 13.73
N ALA A 25 0.24 -7.29 13.45
CA ALA A 25 -0.60 -7.32 12.26
C ALA A 25 -1.55 -6.12 12.21
N ALA A 26 -2.13 -5.71 13.34
CA ALA A 26 -2.97 -4.52 13.41
C ALA A 26 -2.21 -3.25 13.02
N TRP A 27 -0.96 -3.10 13.45
CA TRP A 27 -0.09 -1.99 13.03
C TRP A 27 0.20 -2.01 11.54
N LEU A 28 0.45 -3.19 10.95
CA LEU A 28 0.66 -3.33 9.50
C LEU A 28 -0.59 -2.97 8.71
N ILE A 29 -1.78 -3.44 9.13
CA ILE A 29 -3.06 -3.12 8.50
C ILE A 29 -3.32 -1.61 8.54
N GLU A 30 -3.03 -0.96 9.68
CA GLU A 30 -3.16 0.50 9.80
C GLU A 30 -2.22 1.24 8.85
N LEU A 31 -0.94 0.83 8.81
CA LEU A 31 0.05 1.41 7.92
C LEU A 31 -0.37 1.24 6.45
N ASP A 32 -0.67 0.02 6.04
CA ASP A 32 -1.03 -0.30 4.66
C ASP A 32 -2.30 0.46 4.21
N GLY A 33 -3.30 0.53 5.09
CA GLY A 33 -4.49 1.35 4.87
C GLY A 33 -4.20 2.85 4.76
N LYS A 34 -3.17 3.35 5.46
CA LYS A 34 -2.70 4.74 5.32
C LYS A 34 -1.98 4.94 3.98
N LEU A 35 -1.08 4.03 3.59
CA LEU A 35 -0.40 4.08 2.29
C LEU A 35 -1.40 4.03 1.13
N PHE A 36 -2.44 3.20 1.25
CA PHE A 36 -3.53 3.12 0.30
C PHE A 36 -4.18 4.49 0.07
N ARG A 37 -4.59 5.17 1.14
CA ARG A 37 -5.31 6.46 1.07
C ARG A 37 -4.42 7.63 0.66
N ASP A 38 -3.19 7.66 1.17
CA ASP A 38 -2.31 8.81 1.04
C ASP A 38 -1.48 8.77 -0.24
N VAL A 39 -1.24 7.58 -0.78
CA VAL A 39 -0.40 7.38 -1.96
C VAL A 39 -1.19 6.73 -3.09
N ILE A 40 -1.72 5.52 -2.93
CA ILE A 40 -2.36 4.78 -4.04
C ILE A 40 -3.56 5.54 -4.60
N LEU A 41 -4.51 5.94 -3.76
CA LEU A 41 -5.70 6.70 -4.16
C LEU A 41 -5.42 8.14 -4.60
N ARG A 42 -4.16 8.59 -4.50
CA ARG A 42 -3.72 9.91 -4.96
C ARG A 42 -3.00 9.86 -6.30
N HIS A 43 -2.87 8.69 -6.90
CA HIS A 43 -2.25 8.51 -8.21
C HIS A 43 -3.13 7.67 -9.12
N ARG A 44 -2.89 7.79 -10.42
CA ARG A 44 -3.44 6.86 -11.40
C ARG A 44 -2.95 5.45 -11.08
N LEU A 45 -3.82 4.45 -11.25
CA LEU A 45 -3.44 3.05 -11.06
C LEU A 45 -2.51 2.55 -12.16
N THR A 46 -2.53 3.18 -13.32
CA THR A 46 -1.67 2.80 -14.43
C THR A 46 -0.26 3.34 -14.24
N SER A 47 0.72 2.44 -14.31
CA SER A 47 2.12 2.79 -14.41
C SER A 47 2.42 3.35 -15.81
N GLY A 48 2.82 4.62 -15.89
CA GLY A 48 3.17 5.29 -17.13
C GLY A 48 2.30 6.50 -17.48
N ARG A 49 2.45 7.00 -18.71
CA ARG A 49 1.75 8.20 -19.19
C ARG A 49 0.41 7.90 -19.85
N GLU A 50 0.27 6.71 -20.44
CA GLU A 50 -0.93 6.32 -21.18
C GLU A 50 -1.95 5.69 -20.24
N LEU A 51 -3.22 6.05 -20.45
CA LEU A 51 -4.33 5.47 -19.70
C LEU A 51 -4.62 4.07 -20.23
N ARG A 52 -4.92 3.11 -19.34
CA ARG A 52 -5.48 1.80 -19.73
C ARG A 52 -6.84 1.98 -20.37
N GLY A 53 -7.61 2.96 -19.90
CA GLY A 53 -8.94 3.24 -20.41
C GLY A 53 -10.00 2.29 -19.87
N PRO A 54 -11.25 2.43 -20.34
CA PRO A 54 -12.35 1.59 -19.93
C PRO A 54 -12.17 0.17 -20.49
N ILE A 55 -12.35 -0.84 -19.63
CA ILE A 55 -12.43 -2.24 -20.07
C ILE A 55 -13.77 -2.50 -20.78
N GLY A 56 -13.75 -3.35 -21.82
CA GLY A 56 -14.97 -3.74 -22.55
C GLY A 56 -15.74 -4.91 -21.93
N VAL A 57 -15.09 -5.71 -21.09
CA VAL A 57 -15.66 -6.92 -20.47
C VAL A 57 -15.09 -7.06 -19.05
N CYS A 58 -15.95 -7.28 -18.05
CA CYS A 58 -15.51 -7.55 -16.68
C CYS A 58 -14.69 -8.85 -16.62
N PRO A 59 -13.46 -8.84 -16.06
CA PRO A 59 -12.65 -10.05 -15.96
C PRO A 59 -13.17 -11.06 -14.92
N ASN A 60 -14.09 -10.64 -14.05
CA ASN A 60 -14.61 -11.47 -12.96
C ASN A 60 -15.98 -12.11 -13.28
N CYS A 61 -16.89 -11.38 -13.95
CA CYS A 61 -18.25 -11.87 -14.22
C CYS A 61 -18.69 -11.76 -15.69
N GLU A 62 -17.78 -11.39 -16.59
CA GLU A 62 -18.02 -11.27 -18.04
C GLU A 62 -19.10 -10.26 -18.45
N ALA A 63 -19.59 -9.42 -17.54
CA ALA A 63 -20.50 -8.34 -17.86
C ALA A 63 -19.86 -7.37 -18.87
N THR A 64 -20.58 -7.07 -19.95
CA THR A 64 -20.18 -6.10 -20.99
C THR A 64 -20.78 -4.72 -20.76
N ASP A 65 -21.90 -4.66 -20.02
CA ASP A 65 -22.72 -3.48 -19.90
C ASP A 65 -22.59 -2.86 -18.51
N GLY A 66 -22.65 -1.52 -18.44
CA GLY A 66 -22.65 -0.79 -17.18
C GLY A 66 -21.30 -0.74 -16.45
N LEU A 67 -20.20 -1.15 -17.10
CA LEU A 67 -18.85 -0.99 -16.55
C LEU A 67 -18.55 0.49 -16.30
N LYS A 68 -18.02 0.79 -15.11
CA LYS A 68 -17.62 2.14 -14.73
C LYS A 68 -16.12 2.28 -14.89
N TRP A 69 -15.71 3.40 -15.46
CA TRP A 69 -14.31 3.81 -15.54
C TRP A 69 -14.17 5.22 -14.98
N ASP A 70 -13.30 5.37 -13.99
CA ASP A 70 -12.85 6.66 -13.48
C ASP A 70 -11.60 7.08 -14.26
N SER A 71 -11.74 8.01 -15.19
CA SER A 71 -10.64 8.51 -16.01
C SER A 71 -9.56 9.25 -15.22
N VAL A 72 -9.88 9.71 -13.99
CA VAL A 72 -8.94 10.47 -13.15
C VAL A 72 -7.99 9.50 -12.45
N ALA A 73 -8.55 8.47 -11.80
CA ALA A 73 -7.76 7.40 -11.17
C ALA A 73 -7.29 6.32 -12.16
N ASP A 74 -7.81 6.35 -13.38
CA ASP A 74 -7.67 5.29 -14.38
C ASP A 74 -8.06 3.92 -13.81
N SER A 75 -9.16 3.90 -13.05
CA SER A 75 -9.68 2.72 -12.36
C SER A 75 -11.00 2.28 -12.95
N ASN A 76 -11.24 0.98 -12.93
CA ASN A 76 -12.42 0.31 -13.45
C ASN A 76 -13.18 -0.34 -12.30
N ALA A 77 -14.50 -0.36 -12.42
CA ALA A 77 -15.37 -1.06 -11.49
C ALA A 77 -16.57 -1.68 -12.21
N CYS A 78 -16.90 -2.91 -11.83
CA CYS A 78 -18.08 -3.61 -12.31
C CYS A 78 -19.22 -3.50 -11.28
N PRO A 79 -20.33 -2.81 -11.57
CA PRO A 79 -21.45 -2.74 -10.64
C PRO A 79 -22.21 -4.06 -10.52
N ALA A 80 -22.06 -4.99 -11.47
CA ALA A 80 -22.77 -6.26 -11.48
C ALA A 80 -22.23 -7.24 -10.42
N CYS A 81 -20.90 -7.29 -10.24
CA CYS A 81 -20.25 -8.20 -9.29
C CYS A 81 -19.42 -7.49 -8.20
N GLY A 82 -19.25 -6.17 -8.29
CA GLY A 82 -18.44 -5.39 -7.35
C GLY A 82 -16.93 -5.44 -7.62
N TRP A 83 -16.46 -6.08 -8.69
CA TRP A 83 -15.04 -6.11 -9.06
C TRP A 83 -14.49 -4.70 -9.30
N THR A 84 -13.24 -4.47 -8.93
CA THR A 84 -12.47 -3.27 -9.25
C THR A 84 -11.01 -3.64 -9.51
N ASP A 85 -10.30 -2.80 -10.25
CA ASP A 85 -8.85 -2.92 -10.46
C ASP A 85 -8.01 -2.27 -9.34
N LEU A 86 -8.65 -1.68 -8.32
CA LEU A 86 -7.97 -1.24 -7.12
C LEU A 86 -7.30 -2.43 -6.41
N PRO A 87 -6.07 -2.27 -5.88
CA PRO A 87 -5.42 -3.34 -5.16
C PRO A 87 -6.21 -3.68 -3.89
N GLU A 88 -6.37 -4.99 -3.65
CA GLU A 88 -7.00 -5.49 -2.44
C GLU A 88 -6.04 -5.36 -1.26
N VAL A 89 -6.44 -4.59 -0.24
CA VAL A 89 -5.67 -4.42 1.00
C VAL A 89 -6.17 -5.36 2.09
N PRO A 90 -5.29 -5.96 2.90
CA PRO A 90 -5.68 -6.72 4.09
C PRO A 90 -6.48 -5.85 5.07
N LYS A 91 -7.54 -6.40 5.68
CA LYS A 91 -8.41 -5.68 6.64
C LYS A 91 -8.50 -6.39 7.99
N LEU A 92 -8.34 -7.71 8.02
CA LEU A 92 -8.50 -8.55 9.20
C LEU A 92 -7.32 -9.50 9.36
N PHE A 93 -7.01 -9.86 10.61
CA PHE A 93 -5.98 -10.85 10.93
C PHE A 93 -6.54 -11.82 11.98
N PRO A 94 -6.38 -13.14 11.79
CA PRO A 94 -5.48 -13.83 10.84
C PRO A 94 -6.03 -14.07 9.43
N GLU A 95 -7.30 -13.75 9.14
CA GLU A 95 -7.98 -14.16 7.91
C GLU A 95 -7.35 -13.62 6.62
N ASP A 96 -6.84 -12.38 6.64
CA ASP A 96 -6.14 -11.78 5.51
C ASP A 96 -4.61 -11.87 5.63
N GLY A 97 -4.09 -12.73 6.51
CA GLY A 97 -2.65 -12.82 6.79
C GLY A 97 -1.77 -13.15 5.57
N ASP A 98 -2.34 -13.86 4.59
CA ASP A 98 -1.68 -14.25 3.33
C ASP A 98 -2.03 -13.33 2.16
N LYS A 99 -2.83 -12.28 2.38
CA LYS A 99 -3.06 -11.28 1.33
C LYS A 99 -1.83 -10.40 1.16
N PRO A 100 -1.48 -10.03 -0.09
CA PRO A 100 -0.32 -9.17 -0.34
C PRO A 100 -0.55 -7.77 0.22
N LEU A 101 0.49 -7.21 0.84
CA LEU A 101 0.57 -5.79 1.19
C LEU A 101 0.89 -4.94 -0.04
N LEU A 102 0.65 -3.64 0.03
CA LEU A 102 0.75 -2.75 -1.15
C LEU A 102 2.16 -2.62 -1.71
N VAL A 103 3.17 -2.57 -0.84
CA VAL A 103 4.55 -2.29 -1.26
C VAL A 103 5.29 -3.57 -1.62
N ALA A 104 5.77 -3.63 -2.85
CA ALA A 104 6.56 -4.74 -3.35
C ALA A 104 8.06 -4.52 -3.11
N ALA A 105 8.83 -5.62 -3.19
CA ALA A 105 10.28 -5.54 -3.25
C ALA A 105 10.73 -4.62 -4.40
N PRO A 106 11.79 -3.82 -4.22
CA PRO A 106 12.77 -3.86 -3.12
C PRO A 106 12.42 -3.06 -1.86
N ASP A 107 11.37 -2.24 -1.89
CA ASP A 107 11.05 -1.29 -0.81
C ASP A 107 10.21 -1.89 0.33
N ASP A 108 9.88 -3.17 0.24
CA ASP A 108 9.02 -3.87 1.20
C ASP A 108 9.63 -3.99 2.61
N ILE A 109 10.95 -3.76 2.73
CA ILE A 109 11.66 -3.60 4.01
C ILE A 109 11.07 -2.48 4.88
N LEU A 110 10.34 -1.52 4.31
CA LEU A 110 9.66 -0.48 5.09
C LEU A 110 8.71 -1.07 6.13
N TYR A 111 8.09 -2.22 5.86
CA TYR A 111 7.17 -2.86 6.81
C TYR A 111 7.92 -3.42 8.01
N ASP A 112 9.08 -4.04 7.76
CA ASP A 112 9.97 -4.56 8.79
C ASP A 112 10.47 -3.43 9.70
N LEU A 113 10.97 -2.34 9.09
CA LEU A 113 11.46 -1.16 9.81
C LEU A 113 10.36 -0.48 10.63
N TYR A 114 9.15 -0.40 10.07
CA TYR A 114 8.00 0.16 10.78
C TYR A 114 7.64 -0.67 12.02
N LEU A 115 7.58 -1.99 11.90
CA LEU A 115 7.31 -2.86 13.05
C LEU A 115 8.41 -2.79 14.10
N MET A 116 9.68 -2.73 13.70
CA MET A 116 10.79 -2.53 14.64
C MET A 116 10.63 -1.21 15.40
N ALA A 117 10.27 -0.12 14.70
CA ALA A 117 10.00 1.17 15.34
C ALA A 117 8.79 1.13 16.28
N GLN A 118 7.69 0.48 15.89
CA GLN A 118 6.53 0.31 16.78
C GLN A 118 6.87 -0.51 18.03
N ALA A 119 7.67 -1.57 17.88
CA ALA A 119 8.13 -2.38 19.01
C ALA A 119 9.03 -1.56 19.96
N ASP A 120 9.98 -0.77 19.44
CA ASP A 120 10.80 0.13 20.24
C ASP A 120 9.95 1.15 21.01
N PHE A 121 8.98 1.75 20.33
CA PHE A 121 8.05 2.70 20.93
C PHE A 121 7.22 2.04 22.05
N TYR A 122 6.68 0.85 21.79
CA TYR A 122 5.90 0.08 22.75
C TYR A 122 6.73 -0.28 24.01
N ASN A 123 7.99 -0.68 23.81
CA ASN A 123 8.93 -1.03 24.88
C ASN A 123 9.54 0.20 25.58
N ARG A 124 9.24 1.42 25.13
CA ARG A 124 9.77 2.68 25.65
C ARG A 124 11.29 2.82 25.48
N GLU A 125 11.83 2.25 24.42
CA GLU A 125 13.25 2.30 24.07
C GLU A 125 13.52 3.49 23.13
N ALA A 126 13.59 4.70 23.70
CA ALA A 126 13.64 5.95 22.93
C ALA A 126 14.82 6.04 21.94
N ASP A 127 16.01 5.58 22.33
CA ASP A 127 17.19 5.62 21.46
C ASP A 127 17.05 4.68 20.26
N ASN A 128 16.53 3.48 20.50
CA ASN A 128 16.29 2.50 19.43
C ASN A 128 15.18 2.98 18.48
N TYR A 129 14.09 3.52 19.04
CA TYR A 129 13.00 4.12 18.27
C TYR A 129 13.50 5.22 17.34
N ASN A 130 14.37 6.11 17.80
CA ASN A 130 14.90 7.19 16.95
C ASN A 130 15.66 6.63 15.74
N ASN A 131 16.43 5.55 15.94
CA ASN A 131 17.18 4.90 14.86
C ASN A 131 16.27 4.17 13.87
N SER A 132 15.34 3.35 14.36
CA SER A 132 14.41 2.58 13.54
C SER A 132 13.40 3.47 12.81
N ALA A 133 12.89 4.51 13.47
CA ALA A 133 12.01 5.49 12.85
C ALA A 133 12.71 6.29 11.74
N LEU A 134 13.99 6.65 11.91
CA LEU A 134 14.75 7.32 10.86
C LEU A 134 14.89 6.43 9.62
N ALA A 135 15.29 5.17 9.81
CA ALA A 135 15.43 4.20 8.72
C ALA A 135 14.09 3.97 7.99
N TYR A 136 13.01 3.79 8.75
CA TYR A 136 11.65 3.68 8.19
C TYR A 136 11.26 4.90 7.35
N ASN A 137 11.48 6.11 7.88
CA ASN A 137 11.14 7.35 7.18
C ASN A 137 11.92 7.50 5.87
N THR A 138 13.19 7.09 5.84
CA THR A 138 14.00 7.07 4.61
C THR A 138 13.43 6.10 3.58
N ALA A 139 13.16 4.85 3.97
CA ALA A 139 12.59 3.85 3.06
C ALA A 139 11.22 4.27 2.51
N LEU A 140 10.37 4.85 3.37
CA LEU A 140 9.06 5.37 2.96
C LEU A 140 9.17 6.51 1.93
N ASP A 141 10.14 7.41 2.09
CA ASP A 141 10.36 8.52 1.17
C ASP A 141 10.91 8.04 -0.18
N GLU A 142 11.84 7.08 -0.17
CA GLU A 142 12.37 6.45 -1.38
C GLU A 142 11.27 5.74 -2.18
N TRP A 143 10.46 4.91 -1.52
CA TRP A 143 9.32 4.24 -2.14
C TRP A 143 8.32 5.24 -2.73
N LYS A 144 7.96 6.29 -1.99
CA LYS A 144 7.03 7.32 -2.48
C LYS A 144 7.56 8.02 -3.73
N LYS A 145 8.85 8.35 -3.77
CA LYS A 145 9.48 8.96 -4.95
C LYS A 145 9.39 8.03 -6.15
N GLU A 146 9.63 6.74 -5.97
CA GLU A 146 9.54 5.77 -7.06
C GLU A 146 8.09 5.57 -7.52
N TYR A 147 7.15 5.48 -6.58
CA TYR A 147 5.73 5.39 -6.90
C TYR A 147 5.24 6.63 -7.66
N HIS A 148 5.66 7.83 -7.27
CA HIS A 148 5.35 9.08 -7.98
C HIS A 148 5.96 9.15 -9.39
N ARG A 149 7.10 8.51 -9.64
CA ARG A 149 7.71 8.45 -10.98
C ARG A 149 6.95 7.52 -11.91
N SER A 150 6.49 6.41 -11.36
CA SER A 150 5.78 5.37 -12.11
C SER A 150 4.29 5.69 -12.30
N HIS A 151 3.65 6.36 -11.35
CA HIS A 151 2.21 6.66 -11.37
C HIS A 151 1.96 8.16 -11.33
N ALA A 152 1.14 8.68 -12.24
CA ALA A 152 0.85 10.12 -12.30
C ALA A 152 -0.11 10.54 -11.17
N PRO A 153 0.14 11.66 -10.46
CA PRO A 153 -0.74 12.11 -9.39
C PRO A 153 -2.11 12.57 -9.91
N ILE A 154 -3.16 12.15 -9.19
CA ILE A 154 -4.54 12.58 -9.38
C ILE A 154 -4.67 14.04 -8.92
N GLY A 155 -5.10 14.93 -9.82
CA GLY A 155 -5.28 16.35 -9.52
C GLY A 155 -4.14 17.26 -9.96
N ALA A 156 -3.09 16.73 -10.63
CA ALA A 156 -2.15 17.57 -11.38
C ALA A 156 -2.74 18.06 -12.73
N GLY A 157 -4.01 18.48 -12.71
CA GLY A 157 -4.67 19.16 -13.81
C GLY A 157 -4.37 20.66 -13.77
N TYR A 158 -3.54 21.10 -14.73
CA TYR A 158 -3.46 22.45 -15.30
C TYR A 158 -3.07 23.63 -14.37
N TYR A 159 -1.78 23.75 -14.05
CA TYR A 159 -1.17 25.09 -14.09
C TYR A 159 -0.73 25.36 -15.55
N THR A 160 -1.67 25.72 -16.42
CA THR A 160 -1.31 26.44 -17.64
C THR A 160 -0.92 27.84 -17.24
N ASN A 161 0.38 28.15 -17.30
CA ASN A 161 0.91 29.52 -17.22
C ASN A 161 0.40 30.33 -16.01
N VAL A 162 0.98 30.11 -14.84
CA VAL A 162 1.03 31.17 -13.83
C VAL A 162 2.25 32.03 -14.17
N PHE A 163 2.04 32.96 -15.10
CA PHE A 163 2.94 34.11 -15.32
C PHE A 163 2.64 35.20 -14.29
#